data_AF-A0A133U3R3-F1
#
_entry.id   AF-A0A133U3R3-F1
#
_cell.length_a   1.000
_cell.length_b   1.000
_cell.length_c   1.000
_cell.angle_alpha   90.00
_cell.angle_beta   90.00
_cell.angle_gamma   90.00
#
_symmetry.space_group_name_H-M   'P 1'
#
loop_
_entity.id
_entity.type
_entity.pdbx_description
1 polymer ?
#
loop_
_entity_poly.entity_id
_entity_poly.type
_entity_poly.pdbx_seq_one_letter_code
_entity_poly.pdbx_strand_id
1 'polypeptide(L)'
;MAAKGVNEAQMREIFGWEKDSDMPSVYVHLSGRDTDEAVLDLYGIQVTESDNQLEMSVRKCSFCGHENSPNAKFCEECNGPLDPQAAEQTDERVREQEGHVSELLEFIKENHPKAIIEFYEEKEKSKELAELGESKAKT
;
A
#
# COMPACT_ATOMS: atom_id res chain seq x y z
N MET A 1 33.42 -19.19 -7.99
CA MET A 1 34.57 -18.70 -7.20
C MET A 1 34.81 -17.22 -7.41
N ALA A 2 34.71 -16.71 -8.65
CA ALA A 2 34.78 -15.27 -8.93
C ALA A 2 33.72 -14.47 -8.17
N ALA A 3 32.46 -14.92 -8.20
CA ALA A 3 31.36 -14.33 -7.43
C ALA A 3 31.53 -14.38 -5.89
N LYS A 4 32.57 -15.07 -5.38
CA LYS A 4 32.96 -15.11 -3.96
C LYS A 4 34.26 -14.33 -3.69
N GLY A 5 34.71 -13.49 -4.63
CA GLY A 5 35.88 -12.62 -4.49
C GLY A 5 37.23 -13.25 -4.82
N VAL A 6 37.26 -14.44 -5.44
CA VAL A 6 38.53 -15.07 -5.87
C VAL A 6 38.93 -14.52 -7.23
N ASN A 7 40.10 -13.89 -7.32
CA ASN A 7 40.61 -13.35 -8.57
C ASN A 7 41.28 -14.44 -9.44
N GLU A 8 41.51 -14.14 -10.72
CA GLU A 8 42.02 -15.13 -11.68
C GLU A 8 43.39 -15.70 -11.31
N ALA A 9 44.29 -14.90 -10.73
CA ALA A 9 45.61 -15.36 -10.31
C ALA A 9 45.51 -16.41 -9.20
N GLN A 10 44.59 -16.21 -8.26
CA GLN A 10 44.30 -17.19 -7.22
C GLN A 10 43.68 -18.47 -7.79
N MET A 11 42.81 -18.36 -8.80
CA MET A 11 42.26 -19.54 -9.46
C MET A 11 43.35 -20.38 -10.14
N ARG A 12 44.29 -19.73 -10.84
CA ARG A 12 45.41 -20.43 -11.49
C ARG A 12 46.22 -21.23 -10.47
N GLU A 13 46.49 -20.67 -9.30
CA GLU A 13 47.19 -21.37 -8.22
C GLU A 13 46.37 -22.54 -7.64
N ILE A 14 45.09 -22.30 -7.33
CA ILE A 14 44.21 -23.31 -6.72
C ILE A 14 44.00 -24.53 -7.63
N PHE A 15 43.87 -24.29 -8.94
CA PHE A 15 43.58 -25.33 -9.92
C PHE A 15 44.81 -25.85 -10.66
N GLY A 16 46.00 -25.30 -10.39
CA GLY A 16 47.25 -25.70 -11.02
C GLY A 16 47.31 -25.41 -12.51
N TRP A 17 46.68 -24.31 -12.95
CA TRP A 17 46.73 -23.89 -14.35
C TRP A 17 48.01 -23.11 -14.66
N GLU A 18 48.50 -23.26 -15.88
CA GLU A 18 49.60 -22.46 -16.38
C GLU A 18 49.26 -20.98 -16.38
N LYS A 19 50.27 -20.12 -16.27
CA LYS A 19 50.11 -18.67 -16.17
C LYS A 19 49.33 -18.09 -17.33
N ASP A 20 49.56 -18.61 -18.53
CA ASP A 20 48.96 -18.13 -19.78
C ASP A 20 47.69 -18.92 -20.15
N SER A 21 47.12 -19.68 -19.21
CA SER A 21 45.89 -20.42 -19.44
C SER A 21 44.66 -19.51 -19.51
N ASP A 22 43.83 -19.72 -20.54
CA ASP A 22 42.51 -19.11 -20.72
C ASP A 22 41.42 -19.73 -19.82
N MET A 23 41.77 -20.74 -19.02
CA MET A 23 40.81 -21.46 -18.16
C MET A 23 40.01 -20.56 -17.18
N PRO A 24 40.56 -19.47 -16.60
CA PRO A 24 39.78 -18.58 -15.74
C PRO A 24 38.56 -17.96 -16.43
N SER A 25 38.60 -17.74 -17.73
CA SER A 25 37.51 -17.15 -18.53
C SER A 25 36.22 -17.99 -18.52
N VAL A 26 36.33 -19.30 -18.21
CA VAL A 26 35.18 -20.21 -18.06
C VAL A 26 34.43 -19.95 -16.74
N TYR A 27 35.07 -19.34 -15.75
CA TYR A 27 34.55 -19.14 -14.40
C TYR A 27 34.38 -17.67 -14.01
N VAL A 28 34.98 -16.75 -14.77
CA VAL A 28 34.86 -15.31 -14.59
C VAL A 28 33.89 -14.78 -15.64
N HIS A 29 32.68 -14.47 -15.19
CA HIS A 29 31.71 -13.71 -15.96
C HIS A 29 31.36 -12.49 -15.12
N LEU A 30 31.72 -11.30 -15.60
CA LEU A 30 31.29 -10.06 -14.98
C LEU A 30 29.77 -9.98 -15.15
N SER A 31 29.03 -9.94 -14.05
CA SER A 31 27.62 -9.59 -14.13
C SER A 31 27.48 -8.09 -14.39
N GLY A 32 26.40 -7.67 -15.06
CA GLY A 32 26.13 -6.24 -15.27
C GLY A 32 26.12 -5.46 -13.94
N ARG A 33 25.67 -6.10 -12.86
CA ARG A 33 25.71 -5.53 -11.51
C ARG A 33 27.14 -5.21 -11.06
N ASP A 34 28.09 -6.13 -11.28
CA ASP A 34 29.48 -5.94 -10.85
C ASP A 34 30.18 -4.83 -11.67
N THR A 35 29.79 -4.66 -12.94
CA THR A 35 30.29 -3.54 -13.76
C THR A 35 29.68 -2.21 -13.36
N ASP A 36 28.38 -2.19 -13.05
CA ASP A 36 27.67 -0.98 -12.66
C ASP A 36 28.18 -0.46 -11.31
N GLU A 37 28.39 -1.34 -10.33
CA GLU A 37 28.96 -1.01 -9.03
C GLU A 37 30.37 -0.41 -9.17
N ALA A 38 31.24 -1.02 -9.97
CA ALA A 38 32.58 -0.51 -10.23
C ALA A 38 32.57 0.86 -10.93
N VAL A 39 31.61 1.11 -11.83
CA VAL A 39 31.43 2.42 -12.48
C VAL A 39 30.97 3.46 -11.47
N LEU A 40 30.01 3.12 -10.60
CA LEU A 40 29.49 4.04 -9.58
C LEU A 40 30.58 4.41 -8.56
N ASP A 41 31.39 3.45 -8.14
CA ASP A 41 32.55 3.67 -7.26
C ASP A 41 33.57 4.63 -7.88
N LEU A 42 33.84 4.54 -9.19
CA LEU A 42 34.73 5.47 -9.90
C LEU A 42 34.24 6.92 -9.83
N TYR A 43 32.93 7.14 -9.77
CA TYR A 43 32.33 8.46 -9.58
C TYR A 43 32.13 8.83 -8.10
N GLY A 44 32.59 7.99 -7.17
CA GLY A 44 32.46 8.19 -5.73
C GLY A 44 31.04 7.95 -5.19
N ILE A 45 30.20 7.21 -5.93
CA ILE A 45 28.84 6.87 -5.53
C ILE A 45 28.88 5.47 -4.91
N GLN A 46 28.79 5.41 -3.58
CA GLN A 46 28.74 4.13 -2.88
C GLN A 46 27.31 3.59 -2.87
N VAL A 47 27.11 2.40 -3.45
CA VAL A 47 25.85 1.66 -3.36
C VAL A 47 25.93 0.73 -2.17
N THR A 48 25.01 0.89 -1.24
CA THR A 48 24.87 0.03 -0.05
C THR A 48 23.91 -1.12 -0.32
N GLU A 49 24.03 -2.24 0.40
CA GLU A 49 23.05 -3.33 0.26
C GLU A 49 21.60 -2.89 0.58
N SER A 50 21.42 -1.84 1.38
CA SER A 50 20.12 -1.20 1.61
C SER A 50 19.53 -0.53 0.36
N ASP A 51 20.36 -0.05 -0.57
CA ASP A 51 19.86 0.59 -1.80
C ASP A 51 19.18 -0.41 -2.74
N ASN A 52 19.47 -1.70 -2.59
CA ASN A 52 18.88 -2.79 -3.37
C ASN A 52 17.65 -3.43 -2.69
N GLN A 53 17.31 -3.00 -1.49
CA GLN A 53 16.12 -3.44 -0.78
C GLN A 53 14.97 -2.48 -1.11
N LEU A 54 14.38 -2.65 -2.29
CA LEU A 54 12.97 -2.28 -2.45
C LEU A 54 12.19 -3.20 -1.51
N GLU A 55 12.03 -2.79 -0.25
CA GLU A 55 11.19 -3.49 0.70
C GLU A 55 9.75 -3.45 0.18
N MET A 56 9.40 -4.50 -0.55
CA MET A 56 8.02 -4.85 -0.90
C MET A 56 7.33 -5.42 0.36
N SER A 57 7.42 -4.70 1.47
CA SER A 57 6.82 -5.12 2.73
C SER A 57 5.33 -4.79 2.73
N VAL A 58 4.54 -5.78 3.14
CA VAL A 58 3.08 -5.67 3.16
C VAL A 58 2.65 -4.64 4.20
N ARG A 59 1.72 -3.74 3.86
CA ARG A 59 1.27 -2.66 4.75
C ARG A 59 0.09 -3.13 5.59
N LYS A 60 0.23 -3.19 6.91
CA LYS A 60 -0.86 -3.58 7.81
C LYS A 60 -1.75 -2.39 8.15
N CYS A 61 -3.07 -2.57 7.99
CA CYS A 61 -4.06 -1.57 8.36
C CYS A 61 -4.13 -1.41 9.89
N SER A 62 -4.04 -0.16 10.38
CA SER A 62 -4.16 0.16 11.82
C SER A 62 -5.58 0.04 12.36
N PHE A 63 -6.60 0.07 11.49
CA PHE A 63 -8.01 0.03 11.87
C PHE A 63 -8.57 -1.40 11.95
N CYS A 64 -8.42 -2.19 10.88
CA CYS A 64 -8.97 -3.54 10.80
C CYS A 64 -7.92 -4.65 10.81
N GLY A 65 -6.63 -4.31 10.72
CA GLY A 65 -5.55 -5.29 10.71
C GLY A 65 -5.28 -5.99 9.37
N HIS A 66 -6.04 -5.70 8.31
CA HIS A 66 -5.84 -6.29 6.98
C HIS A 66 -4.47 -5.94 6.39
N GLU A 67 -3.89 -6.90 5.67
CA GLU A 67 -2.60 -6.78 4.99
C GLU A 67 -2.82 -6.28 3.57
N ASN A 68 -2.34 -5.08 3.28
CA ASN A 68 -2.54 -4.40 2.00
C ASN A 68 -1.24 -4.34 1.20
N SER A 69 -1.39 -4.13 -0.12
CA SER A 69 -0.25 -3.84 -1.01
C SER A 69 0.62 -2.70 -0.47
N PRO A 70 1.97 -2.74 -0.64
CA PRO A 70 2.88 -1.70 -0.15
C PRO A 70 2.49 -0.28 -0.61
N ASN A 71 1.91 -0.17 -1.81
CA ASN A 71 1.51 1.09 -2.43
C ASN A 71 0.02 1.45 -2.20
N ALA A 72 -0.71 0.70 -1.38
CA ALA A 72 -2.12 0.98 -1.11
C ALA A 72 -2.28 2.27 -0.30
N LYS A 73 -3.13 3.18 -0.80
CA LYS A 73 -3.51 4.43 -0.12
C LYS A 73 -4.66 4.23 0.87
N PHE A 74 -5.55 3.29 0.56
CA PHE A 74 -6.73 2.94 1.36
C PHE A 74 -6.75 1.43 1.59
N CYS A 75 -7.35 1.01 2.70
CA CYS A 75 -7.54 -0.38 3.04
C CYS A 75 -8.53 -1.04 2.07
N GLU A 76 -8.16 -2.20 1.51
CA GLU A 76 -9.00 -2.96 0.58
C GLU A 76 -10.25 -3.56 1.27
N GLU A 77 -10.19 -3.78 2.60
CA GLU A 77 -11.29 -4.35 3.38
C GLU A 77 -12.20 -3.30 4.03
N CYS A 78 -11.61 -2.28 4.66
CA CYS A 78 -12.37 -1.33 5.47
C CYS A 78 -12.41 0.09 4.90
N ASN A 79 -11.77 0.31 3.74
CA ASN A 79 -11.64 1.62 3.08
C ASN A 79 -11.01 2.73 3.94
N GLY A 80 -10.42 2.39 5.09
CA GLY A 80 -9.71 3.33 5.94
C GLY A 80 -8.43 3.83 5.29
N PRO A 81 -8.03 5.09 5.49
CA PRO A 81 -6.80 5.62 4.94
C PRO A 81 -5.60 4.89 5.56
N LEU A 82 -4.70 4.39 4.73
CA LEU A 82 -3.44 3.79 5.17
C LEU A 82 -2.32 4.83 5.18
N ASP A 83 -2.42 5.81 4.28
CA ASP A 83 -1.44 6.86 4.07
C ASP A 83 -1.82 8.17 4.77
N PRO A 84 -0.87 8.89 5.42
CA PRO A 84 -1.17 10.17 6.07
C PRO A 84 -1.80 11.21 5.15
N GLN A 85 -1.35 11.30 3.87
CA GLN A 85 -1.96 12.23 2.92
C GLN A 85 -3.37 11.80 2.53
N ALA A 86 -3.59 10.49 2.42
CA ALA A 86 -4.93 9.95 2.16
C ALA A 86 -5.88 10.22 3.34
N ALA A 87 -5.38 10.19 4.58
CA ALA A 87 -6.16 10.54 5.76
C ALA A 87 -6.58 12.02 5.75
N GLU A 88 -5.64 12.93 5.52
CA GLU A 88 -5.91 14.37 5.46
C GLU A 88 -6.91 14.74 4.37
N GLN A 89 -6.75 14.18 3.16
CA GLN A 89 -7.70 14.39 2.05
C GLN A 89 -9.11 13.86 2.37
N THR A 90 -9.19 12.76 3.11
CA THR A 90 -10.48 12.18 3.50
C THR A 90 -11.17 13.08 4.51
N ASP A 91 -10.45 13.56 5.52
CA ASP A 91 -10.97 14.46 6.54
C ASP A 91 -11.47 15.78 5.96
N GLU A 92 -10.73 16.37 5.01
CA GLU A 92 -11.13 17.61 4.35
C GLU A 92 -12.43 17.43 3.55
N ARG A 93 -12.54 16.34 2.78
CA ARG A 93 -13.76 16.01 2.03
C ARG A 93 -14.95 15.73 2.92
N VAL A 94 -14.75 15.04 4.05
CA VAL A 94 -15.82 14.78 5.02
C VAL A 94 -16.32 16.09 5.61
N ARG A 95 -15.42 17.01 6.02
CA ARG A 95 -15.83 18.33 6.55
C ARG A 95 -16.60 19.16 5.55
N GLU A 96 -16.17 19.18 4.29
CA GLU A 96 -16.90 19.89 3.22
C GLU A 96 -18.30 19.31 3.03
N GLN A 97 -18.41 17.98 2.98
CA GLN A 97 -19.70 17.29 2.85
C GLN A 97 -20.62 17.52 4.05
N GLU A 98 -20.08 17.50 5.28
CA GLU A 98 -20.83 17.84 6.49
C GLU A 98 -21.39 19.27 6.41
N GLY A 99 -20.61 20.22 5.87
CA GLY A 99 -21.06 21.57 5.57
C GLY A 99 -22.29 21.58 4.65
N HIS A 100 -22.19 20.93 3.49
CA HIS A 100 -23.30 20.87 2.53
C HIS A 100 -24.55 20.16 3.09
N VAL A 101 -24.36 19.07 3.85
CA VAL A 101 -25.47 18.37 4.50
C VAL A 101 -26.14 19.26 5.55
N SER A 102 -25.36 20.00 6.33
CA SER A 102 -25.91 20.93 7.33
C SER A 102 -26.73 22.04 6.69
N GLU A 103 -26.25 22.61 5.59
CA GLU A 103 -26.95 23.66 4.84
C GLU A 103 -28.26 23.14 4.22
N LEU A 104 -28.22 21.93 3.63
CA LEU A 104 -29.41 21.29 3.10
C LEU A 104 -30.45 21.03 4.19
N LEU A 105 -30.03 20.58 5.38
CA LEU A 105 -30.94 20.33 6.51
C LEU A 105 -31.59 21.62 6.99
N GLU A 106 -30.86 22.72 7.12
CA GLU A 106 -31.44 24.02 7.47
C GLU A 106 -32.40 24.52 6.39
N PHE A 107 -32.03 24.40 5.11
CA PHE A 107 -32.92 24.77 4.00
C PHE A 107 -34.26 24.01 4.03
N ILE A 108 -34.21 22.69 4.27
CA ILE A 108 -35.42 21.85 4.35
C ILE A 108 -36.27 22.22 5.57
N LYS A 109 -35.65 22.52 6.73
CA LYS A 109 -36.37 22.98 7.92
C LYS A 109 -37.14 24.27 7.67
N GLU A 110 -36.51 25.23 7.00
CA GLU A 110 -37.10 26.55 6.75
C GLU A 110 -38.18 26.50 5.66
N ASN A 111 -37.92 25.79 4.56
CA ASN A 111 -38.75 25.88 3.36
C ASN A 111 -39.75 24.72 3.21
N HIS A 112 -39.48 23.58 3.85
CA HIS A 112 -40.27 22.36 3.69
C HIS A 112 -40.55 21.63 5.02
N PRO A 113 -41.06 22.31 6.06
CA PRO A 113 -41.27 21.69 7.38
C PRO A 113 -42.26 20.50 7.35
N LYS A 114 -43.22 20.50 6.43
CA LYS A 114 -44.15 19.37 6.24
C LYS A 114 -43.44 18.10 5.76
N ALA A 115 -42.45 18.24 4.88
CA ALA A 115 -41.69 17.10 4.37
C ALA A 115 -40.93 16.38 5.49
N ILE A 116 -40.46 17.13 6.50
CA ILE A 116 -39.82 16.56 7.69
C ILE A 116 -40.82 15.72 8.49
N ILE A 117 -42.00 16.27 8.76
CA ILE A 117 -43.05 15.57 9.54
C ILE A 117 -43.49 14.30 8.80
N GLU A 118 -43.80 14.42 7.50
CA GLU A 118 -44.19 13.28 6.66
C GLU A 118 -43.10 12.20 6.63
N PHE A 119 -41.83 12.58 6.55
CA PHE A 119 -40.70 11.65 6.60
C PHE A 119 -40.64 10.88 7.93
N TYR A 120 -40.81 11.56 9.08
CA TYR A 120 -40.81 10.91 10.39
C TYR A 120 -42.05 10.02 10.59
N GLU A 121 -43.23 10.46 10.16
CA GLU A 121 -44.45 9.65 10.21
C GLU A 121 -44.35 8.38 9.34
N GLU A 122 -43.76 8.48 8.15
CA GLU A 122 -43.53 7.33 7.26
C GLU A 122 -42.51 6.36 7.86
N LYS A 123 -41.44 6.87 8.48
CA LYS A 123 -40.46 6.06 9.22
C LYS A 123 -41.09 5.31 10.39
N GLU A 124 -41.95 5.96 11.16
CA GLU A 124 -42.63 5.34 12.31
C GLU A 124 -43.60 4.24 11.85
N LYS A 125 -44.44 4.52 10.83
CA LYS A 125 -45.31 3.52 10.20
C LYS A 125 -44.53 2.32 9.65
N SER A 126 -43.40 2.57 8.99
CA SER A 126 -42.53 1.50 8.49
C SER A 126 -41.97 0.62 9.60
N LYS A 127 -41.69 1.20 10.76
CA LYS A 127 -41.15 0.49 11.92
C LYS A 127 -42.22 -0.37 12.59
N GLU A 128 -43.41 0.19 12.80
CA GLU A 128 -44.58 -0.56 13.30
C GLU A 128 -44.94 -1.75 12.39
N LEU A 129 -44.87 -1.56 11.07
CA LEU A 129 -45.14 -2.63 10.10
C LEU A 129 -44.12 -3.79 10.20
N ALA A 130 -42.85 -3.46 10.41
CA ALA A 130 -41.79 -4.45 10.58
C ALA A 130 -41.99 -5.26 11.86
N GLU A 131 -42.30 -4.60 12.97
CA GLU A 131 -42.57 -5.24 14.27
C GLU A 131 -43.81 -6.17 14.22
N LEU A 132 -44.86 -5.76 13.50
CA LEU A 132 -46.06 -6.57 13.30
C LEU A 132 -45.83 -7.78 12.38
N GLY A 133 -44.92 -7.66 11.42
CA GLY A 133 -44.48 -8.76 10.55
C GLY A 133 -43.67 -9.82 11.32
N GLU A 134 -42.79 -9.36 12.21
CA GLU A 134 -42.00 -10.23 13.08
C GLU A 134 -42.85 -10.95 14.15
N SER A 135 -43.92 -10.31 14.64
CA SER A 135 -44.84 -10.95 15.60
C SER A 135 -45.69 -12.04 14.96
N LYS A 136 -46.10 -11.86 13.69
CA LYS A 136 -46.89 -12.84 12.93
C LYS A 136 -46.07 -14.03 12.42
N ALA A 137 -44.75 -13.89 12.27
CA ALA A 137 -43.86 -14.97 11.85
C ALA A 137 -43.50 -15.97 12.98
N LYS A 138 -43.79 -15.62 14.25
CA LYS A 138 -43.50 -16.44 15.44
C LYS A 138 -44.70 -17.22 15.99
N THR A 139 -45.87 -17.15 15.34
CA THR A 139 -47.09 -17.91 15.69
C THR A 139 -47.41 -18.88 14.58
#